data_AF-A0AAD6B2Z6-F1
#
_entry.id   AF-A0AAD6B2Z6-F1
#
_cell.length_a   1.000
_cell.length_b   1.000
_cell.length_c   1.000
_cell.angle_alpha   90.00
_cell.angle_beta   90.00
_cell.angle_gamma   90.00
#
_symmetry.space_group_name_H-M   'P 1'
#
loop_
_entity.id
_entity.type
_entity.pdbx_description
1 polymer ?
#
loop_
_entity_poly.entity_id
_entity_poly.type
_entity_poly.pdbx_seq_one_letter_code
_entity_poly.pdbx_strand_id
1 'polypeptide(L)'
;MRLQHVLLFLALSVCPLFSLTNCEEQRVPEEKLLIVTVATQDTEGFKRFLVSAKHFNYTVKVLGRREKWRAGDYMSATGGGQKVRLLKEALQEMKNEETIILFTDSYDVVFSSGPKELLKKFQQAKHKVVFSSESLIWPDRHLEDKHPHVTEGNRFLGSGGFIGYLPSIREMVADWKGEDSDSDQLFFTNIYIDPVKRKSINITVDNKCRMFQNLHGALGSRAEGFTVAVVQAELHVWAGAEPSAVCAAFLLSEAMKECVSSLRDGCDSIIVYGHGSQKPLYKLFC
;
A
#
# COMPACT_ATOMS: atom_id res chain seq x y z
N MET A 1 -23.84 -37.24 70.70
CA MET A 1 -23.33 -37.66 69.38
C MET A 1 -23.87 -36.72 68.31
N ARG A 2 -22.96 -36.11 67.53
CA ARG A 2 -23.13 -35.49 66.20
C ARG A 2 -24.07 -34.27 66.15
N LEU A 3 -23.59 -33.01 66.17
CA LEU A 3 -22.72 -32.29 65.21
C LEU A 3 -23.26 -32.33 63.77
N GLN A 4 -23.39 -31.14 63.17
CA GLN A 4 -23.77 -30.80 61.77
C GLN A 4 -25.28 -30.54 61.57
N HIS A 5 -25.79 -29.37 61.15
CA HIS A 5 -25.23 -28.27 60.36
C HIS A 5 -25.86 -26.91 60.74
N VAL A 6 -25.04 -25.98 61.22
CA VAL A 6 -25.26 -24.52 61.10
C VAL A 6 -24.24 -24.05 60.07
N LEU A 7 -24.67 -23.47 58.95
CA LEU A 7 -23.92 -22.53 58.09
C LEU A 7 -24.78 -22.29 56.84
N LEU A 8 -25.53 -21.19 56.76
CA LEU A 8 -25.11 -19.85 56.34
C LEU A 8 -25.64 -19.59 54.91
N PHE A 9 -26.86 -19.05 54.86
CA PHE A 9 -27.35 -18.27 53.74
C PHE A 9 -26.41 -17.09 53.53
N LEU A 10 -25.63 -17.09 52.44
CA LEU A 10 -25.05 -15.92 51.74
C LEU A 10 -24.09 -16.43 50.65
N ALA A 11 -24.65 -17.02 49.59
CA ALA A 11 -23.93 -17.11 48.31
C ALA A 11 -24.20 -15.80 47.54
N LEU A 12 -23.55 -14.73 47.99
CA LEU A 12 -23.43 -13.50 47.23
C LEU A 12 -22.78 -13.84 45.89
N SER A 13 -23.50 -13.49 44.83
CA SER A 13 -23.03 -13.33 43.46
C SER A 13 -21.60 -12.76 43.42
N VAL A 14 -20.61 -13.64 43.25
CA VAL A 14 -19.30 -13.28 42.72
C VAL A 14 -19.30 -13.73 41.27
N CYS A 15 -19.92 -12.93 40.39
CA CYS A 15 -19.50 -12.91 39.00
C CYS A 15 -18.01 -12.55 39.04
N PRO A 16 -17.09 -13.43 38.59
CA PRO A 16 -15.76 -12.95 38.30
C PRO A 16 -15.97 -11.98 37.14
N LEU A 17 -15.86 -10.69 37.44
CA LEU A 17 -15.54 -9.66 36.47
C LEU A 17 -14.36 -10.21 35.69
N PHE A 18 -14.62 -10.78 34.52
CA PHE A 18 -13.62 -10.91 33.48
C PHE A 18 -13.05 -9.51 33.36
N SER A 19 -11.82 -9.33 33.85
CA SER A 19 -11.03 -8.17 33.52
C SER A 19 -11.05 -8.10 32.00
N LEU A 20 -11.86 -7.19 31.47
CA LEU A 20 -11.66 -6.60 30.16
C LEU A 20 -10.30 -5.92 30.28
N THR A 21 -9.23 -6.70 30.12
CA THR A 21 -7.97 -6.15 29.69
C THR A 21 -8.30 -5.49 28.36
N ASN A 22 -8.46 -4.17 28.39
CA ASN A 22 -8.20 -3.36 27.23
C ASN A 22 -6.84 -3.84 26.73
N CYS A 23 -6.84 -4.67 25.69
CA CYS A 23 -5.68 -4.87 24.87
C CYS A 23 -5.49 -3.50 24.22
N GLU A 24 -4.78 -2.58 24.90
CA GLU A 24 -4.27 -1.40 24.23
C GLU A 24 -3.43 -1.94 23.08
N GLU A 25 -3.97 -1.83 21.88
CA GLU A 25 -3.28 -2.19 20.65
C GLU A 25 -2.02 -1.32 20.63
N GLN A 26 -0.88 -1.93 20.97
CA GLN A 26 0.36 -1.21 21.14
C GLN A 26 0.70 -0.57 19.79
N ARG A 27 0.56 0.76 19.72
CA ARG A 27 0.74 1.51 18.48
C ARG A 27 2.20 1.42 18.08
N VAL A 28 2.45 1.07 16.81
CA VAL A 28 3.81 1.11 16.27
C VAL A 28 4.26 2.58 16.18
N PRO A 29 5.44 2.93 16.72
CA PRO A 29 5.99 4.27 16.58
C PRO A 29 6.29 4.62 15.12
N GLU A 30 5.98 5.85 14.71
CA GLU A 30 6.09 6.31 13.32
C GLU A 30 7.55 6.32 12.81
N GLU A 31 8.52 6.49 13.71
CA GLU A 31 9.95 6.45 13.41
C GLU A 31 10.46 5.08 12.95
N LYS A 32 9.66 4.02 13.15
CA LYS A 32 9.99 2.69 12.63
C LYS A 32 9.66 2.55 11.14
N LEU A 33 8.87 3.45 10.57
CA LEU A 33 8.48 3.39 9.16
C LEU A 33 9.52 4.08 8.27
N LEU A 34 9.97 3.35 7.25
CA LEU A 34 10.83 3.87 6.18
C LEU A 34 10.18 3.61 4.82
N ILE A 35 10.04 4.67 4.02
CA ILE A 35 9.64 4.56 2.62
C ILE A 35 10.86 4.21 1.79
N VAL A 36 10.76 3.17 0.97
CA VAL A 36 11.81 2.79 0.02
C VAL A 36 11.24 2.84 -1.38
N THR A 37 11.93 3.53 -2.28
CA THR A 37 11.51 3.62 -3.68
C THR A 37 12.71 3.55 -4.62
N VAL A 38 12.47 3.24 -5.88
CA VAL A 38 13.48 3.26 -6.94
C VAL A 38 13.17 4.43 -7.87
N ALA A 39 14.18 5.26 -8.13
CA ALA A 39 14.10 6.35 -9.09
C ALA A 39 15.48 6.58 -9.70
N THR A 40 15.62 6.30 -10.99
CA THR A 40 16.87 6.47 -11.73
C THR A 40 17.09 7.91 -12.21
N GLN A 41 16.00 8.67 -12.39
CA GLN A 41 15.99 10.03 -12.91
C GLN A 41 15.07 10.93 -12.08
N ASP A 42 15.39 12.23 -12.06
CA ASP A 42 14.61 13.25 -11.35
C ASP A 42 13.44 13.76 -12.22
N THR A 43 12.47 12.89 -12.50
CA THR A 43 11.27 13.20 -13.30
C THR A 43 10.29 14.10 -12.53
N GLU A 44 9.35 14.74 -13.23
CA GLU A 44 8.27 15.49 -12.58
C GLU A 44 7.37 14.61 -11.71
N GLY A 45 7.16 13.35 -12.12
CA GLY A 45 6.47 12.34 -11.32
C GLY A 45 7.16 12.09 -9.98
N PHE A 46 8.48 11.85 -10.04
CA PHE A 46 9.31 11.64 -8.85
C PHE A 46 9.33 12.87 -7.93
N LYS A 47 9.41 14.08 -8.49
CA LYS A 47 9.34 15.32 -7.70
C LYS A 47 8.01 15.43 -6.96
N ARG A 48 6.89 15.13 -7.63
CA ARG A 48 5.55 15.12 -7.02
C ARG A 48 5.44 14.09 -5.89
N PHE A 49 5.98 12.90 -6.08
CA PHE A 49 6.10 11.88 -5.04
C PHE A 49 6.83 12.43 -3.80
N LEU A 50 8.03 13.00 -3.97
CA LEU A 50 8.81 13.57 -2.86
C LEU A 50 8.09 14.73 -2.15
N VAL A 51 7.38 15.59 -2.89
CA VAL A 51 6.59 16.68 -2.31
C VAL A 51 5.47 16.11 -1.43
N SER A 52 4.71 15.12 -1.91
CA SER A 52 3.65 14.48 -1.12
C SER A 52 4.20 13.74 0.11
N ALA A 53 5.34 13.05 -0.03
CA ALA A 53 6.00 12.36 1.07
C ALA A 53 6.43 13.34 2.17
N LYS A 54 7.02 14.48 1.78
CA LYS A 54 7.41 15.55 2.69
C LYS A 54 6.22 16.17 3.39
N HIS A 55 5.09 16.36 2.70
CA HIS A 55 3.87 16.91 3.29
C HIS A 55 3.38 16.10 4.49
N PHE A 56 3.46 14.77 4.41
CA PHE A 56 3.07 13.85 5.49
C PHE A 56 4.20 13.45 6.43
N ASN A 57 5.37 14.10 6.35
CA ASN A 57 6.56 13.81 7.15
C ASN A 57 7.09 12.36 7.01
N TYR A 58 6.97 11.78 5.83
CA TYR A 58 7.60 10.48 5.55
C TYR A 58 9.12 10.61 5.40
N THR A 59 9.85 9.63 5.94
CA THR A 59 11.28 9.45 5.65
C THR A 59 11.43 8.54 4.43
N VAL A 60 12.13 9.01 3.40
CA VAL A 60 12.27 8.31 2.11
C VAL A 60 13.73 7.95 1.84
N LYS A 61 14.00 6.67 1.55
CA LYS A 61 15.25 6.16 0.96
C LYS A 61 15.04 5.89 -0.53
N VAL A 62 15.76 6.61 -1.37
CA VAL A 62 15.69 6.49 -2.84
C VAL A 62 16.84 5.61 -3.32
N LEU A 63 16.52 4.58 -4.09
CA LEU A 63 17.46 3.61 -4.65
C LEU A 63 17.69 3.86 -6.14
N GLY A 64 18.89 3.52 -6.63
CA GLY A 64 19.24 3.58 -8.05
C GLY A 64 19.35 4.98 -8.66
N ARG A 65 19.38 6.04 -7.84
CA ARG A 65 19.45 7.43 -8.34
C ARG A 65 20.72 7.64 -9.15
N ARG A 66 20.57 8.13 -10.39
CA ARG A 66 21.63 8.30 -11.40
C ARG A 66 22.20 6.99 -11.98
N GLU A 67 21.65 5.84 -11.63
CA GLU A 67 21.95 4.60 -12.35
C GLU A 67 21.19 4.56 -13.67
N LYS A 68 21.77 3.89 -14.68
CA LYS A 68 21.06 3.62 -15.92
C LYS A 68 19.95 2.61 -15.67
N TRP A 69 18.74 2.91 -16.13
CA TRP A 69 17.65 1.94 -16.14
C TRP A 69 17.92 0.84 -17.17
N ARG A 70 17.88 -0.42 -16.73
CA ARG A 70 18.18 -1.63 -17.52
C ARG A 70 16.99 -2.59 -17.58
N ALA A 71 15.88 -2.27 -16.93
CA ALA A 71 14.78 -3.19 -16.74
C ALA A 71 13.78 -3.27 -17.92
N GLY A 72 14.13 -2.78 -19.11
CA GLY A 72 13.23 -2.71 -20.26
C GLY A 72 12.26 -1.52 -20.22
N ASP A 73 11.27 -1.52 -21.12
CA ASP A 73 10.21 -0.50 -21.16
C ASP A 73 9.17 -0.79 -20.05
N TYR A 74 8.78 0.24 -19.30
CA TYR A 74 7.81 0.16 -18.21
C TYR A 74 6.43 -0.34 -18.69
N MET A 75 6.15 -0.22 -19.99
CA MET A 75 4.90 -0.68 -20.61
C MET A 75 4.94 -2.13 -21.10
N SER A 76 6.08 -2.82 -21.01
CA SER A 76 6.23 -4.19 -21.52
C SER A 76 5.90 -5.25 -20.45
N ALA A 77 5.44 -6.43 -20.89
CA ALA A 77 5.10 -7.57 -20.03
C ALA A 77 6.25 -8.06 -19.13
N THR A 78 7.47 -7.63 -19.43
CA THR A 78 8.73 -7.98 -18.77
C THR A 78 9.40 -6.71 -18.26
N GLY A 79 9.81 -6.66 -17.00
CA GLY A 79 10.58 -5.55 -16.49
C GLY A 79 10.40 -5.28 -15.01
N GLY A 80 11.19 -4.35 -14.49
CA GLY A 80 11.18 -3.99 -13.08
C GLY A 80 12.10 -4.84 -12.19
N GLY A 81 12.73 -5.90 -12.70
CA GLY A 81 13.67 -6.74 -11.95
C GLY A 81 14.83 -5.97 -11.31
N GLN A 82 15.29 -4.90 -11.96
CA GLN A 82 16.27 -3.96 -11.39
C GLN A 82 15.80 -3.39 -10.04
N LYS A 83 14.50 -3.14 -9.86
CA LYS A 83 13.94 -2.68 -8.58
C LYS A 83 14.12 -3.73 -7.49
N VAL A 84 13.88 -5.00 -7.81
CA VAL A 84 14.03 -6.12 -6.85
C VAL A 84 15.49 -6.29 -6.46
N ARG A 85 16.43 -6.21 -7.42
CA ARG A 85 17.86 -6.27 -7.15
C ARG A 85 18.31 -5.13 -6.22
N LEU A 86 17.97 -3.88 -6.58
CA LEU A 86 18.32 -2.70 -5.77
C LEU A 86 17.72 -2.76 -4.37
N LEU A 87 16.46 -3.20 -4.26
CA LEU A 87 15.79 -3.40 -2.98
C LEU A 87 16.52 -4.46 -2.14
N LYS A 88 16.83 -5.62 -2.74
CA LYS A 88 17.57 -6.69 -2.06
C LYS A 88 18.90 -6.19 -1.50
N GLU A 89 19.69 -5.48 -2.29
CA GLU A 89 20.98 -4.90 -1.87
C GLU A 89 20.77 -3.93 -0.69
N ALA A 90 19.81 -3.01 -0.79
CA ALA A 90 19.52 -2.03 0.24
C ALA A 90 19.06 -2.64 1.58
N LEU A 91 18.30 -3.73 1.54
CA LEU A 91 17.79 -4.41 2.75
C LEU A 91 18.87 -5.18 3.51
N GLN A 92 19.97 -5.59 2.84
CA GLN A 92 21.11 -6.24 3.50
C GLN A 92 21.91 -5.24 4.36
N GLU A 93 21.92 -3.96 3.99
CA GLU A 93 22.62 -2.91 4.74
C GLU A 93 21.86 -2.46 5.98
N MET A 94 20.54 -2.71 6.04
CA MET A 94 19.68 -2.29 7.15
C MET A 94 19.87 -3.20 8.36
N LYS A 95 20.21 -2.62 9.52
CA LYS A 95 20.49 -3.39 10.75
C LYS A 95 19.36 -3.38 11.77
N ASN A 96 18.41 -2.47 11.65
CA ASN A 96 17.31 -2.34 12.60
C ASN A 96 16.17 -3.28 12.20
N GLU A 97 16.12 -4.47 12.81
CA GLU A 97 15.10 -5.49 12.52
C GLU A 97 13.67 -5.06 12.88
N GLU A 98 13.51 -3.99 13.66
CA GLU A 98 12.19 -3.43 14.00
C GLU A 98 11.65 -2.47 12.92
N THR A 99 12.44 -2.16 11.90
CA THR A 99 12.02 -1.28 10.81
C THR A 99 10.88 -1.90 10.00
N ILE A 100 9.87 -1.08 9.71
CA ILE A 100 8.80 -1.39 8.77
C ILE A 100 9.12 -0.66 7.47
N ILE A 101 9.14 -1.40 6.38
CA ILE A 101 9.40 -0.87 5.05
C ILE A 101 8.08 -0.74 4.32
N LEU A 102 7.80 0.44 3.79
CA LEU A 102 6.82 0.64 2.73
C LEU A 102 7.60 0.83 1.43
N PHE A 103 7.57 -0.18 0.58
CA PHE A 103 8.07 -0.05 -0.78
C PHE A 103 6.97 0.49 -1.68
N THR A 104 7.28 1.48 -2.51
CA THR A 104 6.40 1.94 -3.59
C THR A 104 7.21 2.30 -4.82
N ASP A 105 6.58 2.24 -6.00
CA ASP A 105 7.01 3.03 -7.14
C ASP A 105 6.94 4.54 -6.82
N SER A 106 7.51 5.38 -7.69
CA SER A 106 7.59 6.82 -7.43
C SER A 106 7.22 7.74 -8.58
N TYR A 107 7.21 7.26 -9.83
CA TYR A 107 6.93 8.14 -10.97
C TYR A 107 5.44 8.44 -11.13
N ASP A 108 4.60 7.50 -10.72
CA ASP A 108 3.13 7.55 -10.83
C ASP A 108 2.43 7.54 -9.47
N VAL A 109 3.17 7.60 -8.35
CA VAL A 109 2.65 7.50 -6.98
C VAL A 109 2.59 8.84 -6.24
N VAL A 110 1.56 9.03 -5.41
CA VAL A 110 1.41 10.15 -4.47
C VAL A 110 0.82 9.67 -3.14
N PHE A 111 1.26 10.26 -2.02
CA PHE A 111 0.69 10.00 -0.69
C PHE A 111 -0.52 10.89 -0.39
N SER A 112 -1.50 10.36 0.35
CA SER A 112 -2.73 11.04 0.79
C SER A 112 -2.98 11.05 2.29
N SER A 113 -2.23 10.26 3.06
CA SER A 113 -2.34 10.25 4.52
C SER A 113 -1.01 9.94 5.17
N GLY A 114 -0.94 10.22 6.48
CA GLY A 114 0.29 10.12 7.26
C GLY A 114 0.61 8.73 7.81
N PRO A 115 1.84 8.55 8.34
CA PRO A 115 2.35 7.28 8.86
C PRO A 115 1.43 6.63 9.89
N LYS A 116 0.83 7.44 10.79
CA LYS A 116 -0.07 6.97 11.84
C LYS A 116 -1.24 6.13 11.32
N GLU A 117 -1.91 6.60 10.27
CA GLU A 117 -3.05 5.89 9.70
C GLU A 117 -2.60 4.64 8.95
N LEU A 118 -1.53 4.76 8.16
CA LEU A 118 -0.94 3.63 7.44
C LEU A 118 -0.56 2.49 8.41
N LEU A 119 0.15 2.82 9.48
CA LEU A 119 0.60 1.84 10.48
C LEU A 119 -0.58 1.21 11.23
N LYS A 120 -1.61 2.00 11.59
CA LYS A 120 -2.85 1.47 12.17
C LYS A 120 -3.47 0.41 11.26
N LYS A 121 -3.62 0.72 9.96
CA LYS A 121 -4.20 -0.20 8.98
C LYS A 121 -3.35 -1.43 8.74
N PHE A 122 -2.02 -1.26 8.70
CA PHE A 122 -1.09 -2.37 8.58
C PHE A 122 -1.17 -3.33 9.78
N GLN A 123 -1.23 -2.81 11.02
CA GLN A 123 -1.43 -3.64 12.22
C GLN A 123 -2.77 -4.38 12.20
N GLN A 124 -3.85 -3.71 11.77
CA GLN A 124 -5.17 -4.32 11.63
C GLN A 124 -5.23 -5.43 10.57
N ALA A 125 -4.34 -5.39 9.57
CA ALA A 125 -4.24 -6.45 8.58
C ALA A 125 -3.74 -7.78 9.19
N LYS A 126 -3.02 -7.75 10.32
CA LYS A 126 -2.51 -8.94 11.04
C LYS A 126 -1.61 -9.86 10.19
N HIS A 127 -0.93 -9.28 9.20
CA HIS A 127 0.03 -9.96 8.34
C HIS A 127 1.41 -9.31 8.46
N LYS A 128 2.47 -10.05 8.12
CA LYS A 128 3.84 -9.50 8.18
C LYS A 128 4.21 -8.70 6.95
N VAL A 129 3.59 -9.03 5.82
CA VAL A 129 3.71 -8.31 4.55
C VAL A 129 2.33 -8.17 3.93
N VAL A 130 1.98 -6.96 3.49
CA VAL A 130 0.75 -6.65 2.77
C VAL A 130 1.10 -5.98 1.45
N PHE A 131 0.76 -6.62 0.35
CA PHE A 131 0.89 -6.06 -1.00
C PHE A 131 -0.33 -5.21 -1.37
N SER A 132 -0.12 -4.27 -2.29
CA SER A 132 -1.22 -3.69 -3.06
C SER A 132 -1.98 -4.76 -3.84
N SER A 133 -3.18 -4.43 -4.30
CA SER A 133 -4.04 -5.35 -5.01
C SER A 133 -4.54 -4.79 -6.33
N GLU A 134 -4.77 -5.66 -7.30
CA GLU A 134 -5.25 -5.33 -8.64
C GLU A 134 -6.49 -6.15 -9.00
N SER A 135 -7.35 -5.56 -9.84
CA SER A 135 -8.54 -6.22 -10.37
C SER A 135 -8.24 -7.12 -11.57
N LEU A 136 -7.16 -6.82 -12.31
CA LEU A 136 -6.71 -7.57 -13.47
C LEU A 136 -5.44 -8.35 -13.14
N ILE A 137 -5.37 -9.58 -13.64
CA ILE A 137 -4.16 -10.39 -13.52
C ILE A 137 -3.14 -10.00 -14.59
N TRP A 138 -1.90 -9.77 -14.16
CA TRP A 138 -0.77 -9.45 -15.03
C TRP A 138 0.54 -10.02 -14.43
N PRO A 139 1.53 -10.43 -15.24
CA PRO A 139 1.49 -10.51 -16.71
C PRO A 139 0.88 -11.83 -17.23
N ASP A 140 0.86 -12.89 -16.42
CA ASP A 140 0.46 -14.23 -16.84
C ASP A 140 -0.95 -14.61 -16.33
N ARG A 141 -1.93 -14.58 -17.23
CA ARG A 141 -3.33 -14.91 -16.92
C ARG A 141 -3.52 -16.38 -16.55
N HIS A 142 -2.62 -17.28 -16.94
CA HIS A 142 -2.74 -18.71 -16.63
C HIS A 142 -2.52 -19.02 -15.14
N LEU A 143 -2.08 -18.03 -14.35
CA LEU A 143 -1.90 -18.15 -12.91
C LEU A 143 -3.18 -17.82 -12.12
N GLU A 144 -4.28 -17.47 -12.78
CA GLU A 144 -5.53 -17.04 -12.13
C GLU A 144 -6.06 -18.09 -11.13
N ASP A 145 -6.10 -19.36 -11.51
CA ASP A 145 -6.60 -20.45 -10.65
C ASP A 145 -5.71 -20.72 -9.43
N LYS A 146 -4.45 -20.28 -9.47
CA LYS A 146 -3.51 -20.44 -8.36
C LYS A 146 -3.64 -19.33 -7.31
N HIS A 147 -4.30 -18.23 -7.63
CA HIS A 147 -4.54 -17.15 -6.68
C HIS A 147 -5.65 -17.53 -5.69
N PRO A 148 -5.50 -17.23 -4.38
CA PRO A 148 -6.58 -17.39 -3.42
C PRO A 148 -7.87 -16.74 -3.92
N HIS A 149 -9.00 -17.41 -3.69
CA HIS A 149 -10.31 -16.82 -3.95
C HIS A 149 -10.62 -15.78 -2.88
N VAL A 150 -11.22 -14.68 -3.30
CA VAL A 150 -11.68 -13.60 -2.42
C VAL A 150 -13.14 -13.33 -2.70
N THR A 151 -13.92 -13.13 -1.65
CA THR A 151 -15.36 -12.89 -1.75
C THR A 151 -15.68 -11.50 -2.27
N GLU A 152 -14.83 -10.53 -1.95
CA GLU A 152 -15.04 -9.12 -2.25
C GLU A 152 -13.69 -8.42 -2.43
N GLY A 153 -13.64 -7.46 -3.36
CA GLY A 153 -12.47 -6.64 -3.63
C GLY A 153 -11.55 -7.20 -4.72
N ASN A 154 -10.40 -6.57 -4.88
CA ASN A 154 -9.37 -6.95 -5.83
C ASN A 154 -8.74 -8.29 -5.43
N ARG A 155 -8.45 -9.16 -6.41
CA ARG A 155 -7.96 -10.53 -6.16
C ARG A 155 -6.46 -10.68 -6.33
N PHE A 156 -5.86 -9.92 -7.24
CA PHE A 156 -4.50 -10.16 -7.69
C PHE A 156 -3.51 -9.27 -6.95
N LEU A 157 -2.26 -9.71 -6.84
CA LEU A 157 -1.17 -8.95 -6.23
C LEU A 157 -0.76 -7.80 -7.16
N GLY A 158 -0.42 -6.63 -6.61
CA GLY A 158 0.29 -5.57 -7.34
C GLY A 158 1.65 -5.27 -6.71
N SER A 159 2.73 -5.26 -7.50
CA SER A 159 4.12 -5.07 -7.06
C SER A 159 4.50 -3.60 -6.89
N GLY A 160 3.69 -2.68 -7.41
CA GLY A 160 3.92 -1.23 -7.33
C GLY A 160 3.87 -0.67 -5.90
N GLY A 161 3.37 -1.44 -4.92
CA GLY A 161 3.39 -1.07 -3.52
C GLY A 161 3.22 -2.25 -2.57
N PHE A 162 3.99 -2.28 -1.49
CA PHE A 162 3.80 -3.20 -0.37
C PHE A 162 4.41 -2.67 0.92
N ILE A 163 3.83 -3.08 2.06
CA ILE A 163 4.32 -2.74 3.39
C ILE A 163 4.63 -4.02 4.18
N GLY A 164 5.70 -4.02 4.96
CA GLY A 164 6.04 -5.16 5.79
C GLY A 164 7.18 -4.93 6.75
N TYR A 165 7.40 -5.88 7.65
CA TYR A 165 8.55 -5.88 8.55
C TYR A 165 9.84 -6.21 7.77
N LEU A 166 10.94 -5.52 8.09
CA LEU A 166 12.24 -5.71 7.45
C LEU A 166 12.67 -7.19 7.34
N PRO A 167 12.63 -8.02 8.40
CA PRO A 167 13.01 -9.43 8.29
C PRO A 167 12.20 -10.19 7.24
N SER A 168 10.89 -9.94 7.18
CA SER A 168 9.98 -10.65 6.26
C SER A 168 10.16 -10.21 4.82
N ILE A 169 10.40 -8.92 4.58
CA ILE A 169 10.72 -8.44 3.23
C ILE A 169 12.09 -8.95 2.79
N ARG A 170 13.07 -9.00 3.70
CA ARG A 170 14.40 -9.57 3.41
C ARG A 170 14.31 -11.05 3.03
N GLU A 171 13.53 -11.84 3.77
CA GLU A 171 13.24 -13.25 3.43
C GLU A 171 12.57 -13.36 2.05
N MET A 172 11.58 -12.51 1.78
CA MET A 172 10.83 -12.49 0.52
C MET A 172 11.71 -12.25 -0.71
N VAL A 173 12.68 -11.34 -0.64
CA VAL A 173 13.57 -11.01 -1.78
C VAL A 173 14.89 -11.78 -1.78
N ALA A 174 15.17 -12.59 -0.76
CA ALA A 174 16.46 -13.28 -0.58
C ALA A 174 16.82 -14.16 -1.79
N ASP A 175 15.83 -14.85 -2.35
CA ASP A 175 15.99 -15.78 -3.47
C ASP A 175 15.97 -15.11 -4.84
N TRP A 176 15.87 -13.77 -4.93
CA TRP A 176 15.96 -13.09 -6.22
C TRP A 176 17.32 -13.40 -6.88
N LYS A 177 17.24 -14.04 -8.05
CA LYS A 177 18.36 -14.42 -8.94
C LYS A 177 18.08 -14.01 -10.39
N GLY A 178 17.01 -13.25 -10.61
CA GLY A 178 16.61 -12.78 -11.94
C GLY A 178 17.49 -11.64 -12.43
N GLU A 179 17.35 -11.36 -13.72
CA GLU A 179 18.02 -10.28 -14.42
C GLU A 179 17.30 -8.94 -14.22
N ASP A 180 17.98 -7.82 -14.50
CA ASP A 180 17.38 -6.49 -14.37
C ASP A 180 16.08 -6.34 -15.20
N SER A 181 15.98 -7.05 -16.34
CA SER A 181 14.82 -7.05 -17.25
C SER A 181 13.70 -8.03 -16.89
N ASP A 182 13.88 -8.90 -15.90
CA ASP A 182 12.84 -9.83 -15.49
C ASP A 182 11.66 -9.11 -14.82
N SER A 183 10.47 -9.72 -14.84
CA SER A 183 9.27 -9.13 -14.26
C SER A 183 9.29 -9.16 -12.73
N ASP A 184 9.29 -8.00 -12.10
CA ASP A 184 9.13 -7.87 -10.64
C ASP A 184 7.75 -8.37 -10.18
N GLN A 185 6.70 -7.98 -10.91
CA GLN A 185 5.32 -8.42 -10.67
C GLN A 185 5.19 -9.94 -10.73
N LEU A 186 5.76 -10.61 -11.74
CA LEU A 186 5.72 -12.06 -11.85
C LEU A 186 6.49 -12.75 -10.72
N PHE A 187 7.63 -12.18 -10.32
CA PHE A 187 8.42 -12.71 -9.20
C PHE A 187 7.64 -12.70 -7.88
N PHE A 188 7.04 -11.57 -7.52
CA PHE A 188 6.22 -11.48 -6.30
C PHE A 188 4.94 -12.32 -6.41
N THR A 189 4.33 -12.39 -7.59
CA THR A 189 3.17 -13.25 -7.85
C THR A 189 3.51 -14.72 -7.59
N ASN A 190 4.64 -15.20 -8.09
CA ASN A 190 5.08 -16.59 -7.89
C ASN A 190 5.33 -16.92 -6.40
N ILE A 191 5.83 -15.96 -5.62
CA ILE A 191 5.96 -16.12 -4.16
C ILE A 191 4.58 -16.18 -3.50
N TYR A 192 3.65 -15.31 -3.90
CA TYR A 192 2.33 -15.21 -3.29
C TYR A 192 1.42 -16.41 -3.59
N ILE A 193 1.47 -16.97 -4.80
CA ILE A 193 0.66 -18.13 -5.17
C ILE A 193 1.22 -19.45 -4.62
N ASP A 194 2.50 -19.49 -4.22
CA ASP A 194 3.08 -20.63 -3.50
C ASP A 194 2.54 -20.66 -2.05
N PRO A 195 1.72 -21.67 -1.68
CA PRO A 195 1.10 -21.70 -0.36
C PRO A 195 2.11 -21.89 0.78
N VAL A 196 3.26 -22.51 0.52
CA VAL A 196 4.30 -22.72 1.53
C VAL A 196 5.00 -21.41 1.81
N LYS A 197 5.47 -20.70 0.77
CA LYS A 197 6.13 -19.39 0.91
C LYS A 197 5.19 -18.32 1.45
N ARG A 198 3.95 -18.24 0.93
CA ARG A 198 2.93 -17.30 1.43
C ARG A 198 2.68 -17.47 2.92
N LYS A 199 2.59 -18.72 3.41
CA LYS A 199 2.37 -19.02 4.82
C LYS A 199 3.62 -18.76 5.67
N SER A 200 4.81 -19.11 5.20
CA SER A 200 6.05 -18.91 5.98
C SER A 200 6.36 -17.43 6.19
N ILE A 201 6.27 -16.63 5.13
CA ILE A 201 6.52 -15.18 5.17
C ILE A 201 5.33 -14.42 5.78
N ASN A 202 4.14 -15.01 5.78
CA ASN A 202 2.87 -14.40 6.20
C ASN A 202 2.48 -13.19 5.34
N ILE A 203 2.24 -13.47 4.05
CA ILE A 203 1.89 -12.49 3.01
C ILE A 203 0.37 -12.45 2.78
N THR A 204 -0.20 -11.26 2.67
CA THR A 204 -1.54 -11.01 2.10
C THR A 204 -1.50 -9.89 1.06
N VAL A 205 -2.62 -9.69 0.38
CA VAL A 205 -2.89 -8.53 -0.47
C VAL A 205 -3.98 -7.66 0.17
N ASP A 206 -3.96 -6.36 -0.10
CA ASP A 206 -4.95 -5.39 0.40
C ASP A 206 -6.21 -5.41 -0.48
N ASN A 207 -7.01 -6.47 -0.38
CA ASN A 207 -8.15 -6.72 -1.29
C ASN A 207 -9.16 -5.55 -1.35
N LYS A 208 -9.31 -4.81 -0.26
CA LYS A 208 -10.28 -3.71 -0.13
C LYS A 208 -9.67 -2.32 -0.29
N CYS A 209 -8.43 -2.24 -0.78
CA CYS A 209 -7.73 -0.98 -1.05
C CYS A 209 -7.67 -0.03 0.17
N ARG A 210 -7.49 -0.57 1.38
CA ARG A 210 -7.45 0.22 2.62
C ARG A 210 -6.18 1.06 2.73
N MET A 211 -5.09 0.59 2.15
CA MET A 211 -3.75 1.17 2.17
C MET A 211 -3.25 1.54 0.77
N PHE A 212 -3.67 0.82 -0.27
CA PHE A 212 -3.20 1.02 -1.65
C PHE A 212 -4.36 1.16 -2.63
N GLN A 213 -4.31 2.12 -3.55
CA GLN A 213 -5.35 2.34 -4.56
C GLN A 213 -4.78 2.37 -5.99
N ASN A 214 -4.58 1.20 -6.58
CA ASN A 214 -4.19 1.09 -7.99
C ASN A 214 -5.35 1.62 -8.88
N LEU A 215 -5.09 2.52 -9.84
CA LEU A 215 -6.17 3.08 -10.69
C LEU A 215 -6.40 2.28 -11.97
N HIS A 216 -5.41 1.50 -12.41
CA HIS A 216 -5.56 0.66 -13.58
C HIS A 216 -6.68 -0.36 -13.35
N GLY A 217 -7.70 -0.34 -14.21
CA GLY A 217 -8.88 -1.19 -14.07
C GLY A 217 -9.91 -0.75 -13.00
N ALA A 218 -9.64 0.29 -12.21
CA ALA A 218 -10.58 0.83 -11.21
C ALA A 218 -11.44 2.00 -11.76
N LEU A 219 -10.91 2.74 -12.73
CA LEU A 219 -11.62 3.81 -13.43
C LEU A 219 -11.99 3.28 -14.82
N GLY A 220 -13.29 3.12 -15.09
CA GLY A 220 -13.79 2.52 -16.34
C GLY A 220 -13.07 3.04 -17.60
N SER A 221 -12.60 2.10 -18.43
CA SER A 221 -12.04 2.17 -19.80
C SER A 221 -11.23 3.40 -20.28
N ARG A 222 -10.83 4.36 -19.44
CA ARG A 222 -10.16 5.61 -19.89
C ARG A 222 -8.99 6.08 -19.00
N ALA A 223 -8.62 5.34 -17.97
CA ALA A 223 -7.42 5.63 -17.16
C ALA A 223 -6.38 4.52 -17.36
N GLU A 224 -5.50 4.71 -18.32
CA GLU A 224 -4.32 3.85 -18.51
C GLU A 224 -3.13 4.47 -17.76
N GLY A 225 -2.47 3.69 -16.91
CA GLY A 225 -1.10 3.99 -16.43
C GLY A 225 -0.93 4.86 -15.18
N PHE A 226 -1.91 4.98 -14.27
CA PHE A 226 -1.70 5.65 -12.98
C PHE A 226 -1.90 4.70 -11.80
N THR A 227 -0.92 4.66 -10.88
CA THR A 227 -1.02 3.96 -9.60
C THR A 227 -1.06 4.97 -8.47
N VAL A 228 -2.24 5.21 -7.89
CA VAL A 228 -2.37 6.13 -6.77
C VAL A 228 -2.14 5.34 -5.47
N ALA A 229 -0.91 5.31 -4.95
CA ALA A 229 -0.67 4.75 -3.61
C ALA A 229 -1.19 5.69 -2.52
N VAL A 230 -2.51 5.84 -2.48
CA VAL A 230 -3.23 6.57 -1.47
C VAL A 230 -3.62 5.57 -0.41
N VAL A 231 -2.93 5.70 0.72
CA VAL A 231 -3.42 5.25 2.02
C VAL A 231 -4.73 5.99 2.22
N GLN A 232 -5.84 5.30 1.93
CA GLN A 232 -7.19 5.82 2.05
C GLN A 232 -7.30 6.54 3.39
N ALA A 233 -7.81 7.77 3.48
CA ALA A 233 -8.27 8.30 4.75
C ALA A 233 -9.71 7.79 4.95
N GLU A 234 -10.08 7.27 6.13
CA GLU A 234 -11.49 6.97 6.43
C GLU A 234 -12.34 8.25 6.32
N LEU A 235 -13.06 8.42 5.19
CA LEU A 235 -14.15 9.38 5.06
C LEU A 235 -15.45 8.71 5.53
N HIS A 236 -16.02 9.19 6.64
CA HIS A 236 -17.35 8.77 7.07
C HIS A 236 -18.40 9.29 6.07
N VAL A 237 -19.00 8.39 5.29
CA VAL A 237 -20.13 8.70 4.40
C VAL A 237 -21.42 8.12 5.00
N TRP A 238 -22.49 8.93 5.01
CA TRP A 238 -23.81 8.57 5.52
C TRP A 238 -24.47 7.48 4.67
N ALA A 239 -25.22 6.59 5.32
CA ALA A 239 -25.85 5.42 4.71
C ALA A 239 -26.96 5.82 3.72
N GLY A 240 -26.82 5.41 2.44
CA GLY A 240 -27.89 5.51 1.44
C GLY A 240 -27.51 5.82 -0.02
N ALA A 241 -26.24 5.84 -0.43
CA ALA A 241 -25.84 6.18 -1.79
C ALA A 241 -25.66 4.96 -2.74
N GLU A 242 -26.00 5.12 -4.03
CA GLU A 242 -25.75 4.12 -5.08
C GLU A 242 -24.24 3.96 -5.43
N PRO A 243 -23.77 2.77 -5.86
CA PRO A 243 -22.33 2.43 -5.94
C PRO A 243 -21.47 3.28 -6.90
N SER A 244 -22.04 3.78 -8.00
CA SER A 244 -21.34 4.69 -8.93
C SER A 244 -21.23 6.14 -8.40
N ALA A 245 -22.08 6.52 -7.45
CA ALA A 245 -22.05 7.82 -6.76
C ALA A 245 -20.97 7.87 -5.66
N VAL A 246 -20.57 6.72 -5.11
CA VAL A 246 -19.37 6.56 -4.28
C VAL A 246 -18.09 6.69 -5.12
N CYS A 247 -18.08 6.14 -6.35
CA CYS A 247 -16.96 6.26 -7.29
C CYS A 247 -16.63 7.72 -7.66
N ALA A 248 -17.63 8.61 -7.71
CA ALA A 248 -17.44 10.04 -7.97
C ALA A 248 -17.14 10.88 -6.70
N ALA A 249 -17.66 10.47 -5.54
CA ALA A 249 -17.42 11.17 -4.26
C ALA A 249 -15.94 11.11 -3.79
N PHE A 250 -15.12 10.19 -4.35
CA PHE A 250 -13.68 10.11 -4.12
C PHE A 250 -12.81 10.67 -5.28
N LEU A 251 -13.26 10.58 -6.54
CA LEU A 251 -12.64 11.30 -7.70
C LEU A 251 -12.37 12.79 -7.35
N LEU A 252 -13.17 13.28 -6.42
CA LEU A 252 -13.32 14.62 -5.87
C LEU A 252 -13.45 14.59 -4.33
N SER A 253 -12.70 13.81 -3.53
CA SER A 253 -12.67 14.19 -2.10
C SER A 253 -12.14 15.61 -2.00
N GLU A 254 -11.02 15.86 -2.64
CA GLU A 254 -10.59 17.18 -3.00
C GLU A 254 -9.52 16.87 -4.07
N ALA A 255 -9.60 17.40 -5.30
CA ALA A 255 -8.61 17.39 -6.40
C ALA A 255 -7.17 17.68 -5.92
N MET A 256 -6.66 16.86 -5.02
CA MET A 256 -5.87 17.37 -3.91
C MET A 256 -6.41 18.71 -3.29
N LYS A 257 -7.70 19.13 -3.42
CA LYS A 257 -8.34 20.22 -4.25
C LYS A 257 -7.75 21.50 -3.69
N GLU A 258 -7.15 22.29 -4.57
CA GLU A 258 -5.96 23.07 -4.27
C GLU A 258 -4.78 22.10 -4.22
N CYS A 259 -4.10 21.75 -5.32
CA CYS A 259 -2.96 20.80 -5.34
C CYS A 259 -1.78 21.23 -4.42
N VAL A 260 -1.95 21.31 -3.09
CA VAL A 260 -1.21 22.17 -2.13
C VAL A 260 -1.59 23.68 -2.18
N SER A 261 -2.73 24.02 -2.78
CA SER A 261 -3.21 25.37 -3.12
C SER A 261 -2.31 26.12 -4.06
N SER A 262 -2.66 27.37 -4.31
CA SER A 262 -1.78 28.46 -3.91
C SER A 262 -0.73 28.10 -2.83
N LEU A 263 0.28 27.29 -3.16
CA LEU A 263 1.47 27.08 -2.34
C LEU A 263 2.14 28.42 -1.99
N ARG A 264 1.72 29.52 -2.64
CA ARG A 264 1.68 30.90 -2.10
C ARG A 264 0.68 31.89 -2.75
N ASP A 265 0.24 31.74 -4.01
CA ASP A 265 -0.16 32.90 -4.84
C ASP A 265 -1.50 32.74 -5.61
N GLY A 266 -2.43 33.70 -5.47
CA GLY A 266 -3.82 33.65 -5.98
C GLY A 266 -3.98 33.38 -7.48
N CYS A 267 -4.53 32.22 -7.84
CA CYS A 267 -4.71 31.75 -9.21
C CYS A 267 -6.17 31.28 -9.44
N ASP A 268 -6.81 31.73 -10.54
CA ASP A 268 -8.26 31.58 -10.77
C ASP A 268 -8.71 30.25 -11.43
N SER A 269 -7.79 29.43 -11.97
CA SER A 269 -8.13 28.09 -12.53
C SER A 269 -6.91 27.19 -12.79
N ILE A 270 -7.11 25.87 -12.75
CA ILE A 270 -6.12 24.81 -13.02
C ILE A 270 -6.51 24.00 -14.27
N ILE A 271 -5.54 23.73 -15.14
CA ILE A 271 -5.74 23.00 -16.40
C ILE A 271 -4.90 21.71 -16.41
N VAL A 272 -5.54 20.56 -16.57
CA VAL A 272 -4.90 19.24 -16.57
C VAL A 272 -4.72 18.76 -18.01
N TYR A 273 -3.49 18.41 -18.37
CA TYR A 273 -3.13 17.87 -19.68
C TYR A 273 -2.78 16.38 -19.59
N GLY A 274 -3.18 15.61 -20.58
CA GLY A 274 -2.75 14.22 -20.74
C GLY A 274 -1.37 14.15 -21.39
N HIS A 275 -0.59 13.12 -21.06
CA HIS A 275 0.72 12.91 -21.66
C HIS A 275 0.61 12.80 -23.19
N GLY A 276 1.29 13.69 -23.93
CA GLY A 276 1.25 13.75 -25.39
C GLY A 276 0.05 14.51 -26.00
N SER A 277 -0.85 15.05 -25.19
CA SER A 277 -1.99 15.85 -25.67
C SER A 277 -1.70 17.36 -25.59
N GLN A 278 -1.76 18.06 -26.72
CA GLN A 278 -1.75 19.54 -26.75
C GLN A 278 -3.11 20.16 -26.36
N LYS A 279 -4.14 19.34 -26.13
CA LYS A 279 -5.47 19.78 -25.68
C LYS A 279 -5.71 19.42 -24.21
N PRO A 280 -6.29 20.33 -23.42
CA PRO A 280 -6.56 20.07 -22.01
C PRO A 280 -7.65 19.00 -21.86
N LEU A 281 -7.44 18.07 -20.92
CA LEU A 281 -8.40 17.03 -20.56
C LEU A 281 -9.48 17.59 -19.61
N TYR A 282 -9.08 18.47 -18.69
CA TYR A 282 -9.98 19.11 -17.73
C TYR A 282 -9.51 20.55 -17.46
N LYS A 283 -10.47 21.47 -17.31
CA LYS A 283 -10.26 22.83 -16.79
C LYS A 283 -11.11 22.99 -15.54
N LEU A 284 -10.45 23.16 -14.41
CA LEU A 284 -11.05 23.29 -13.09
C LEU A 284 -10.94 24.77 -12.69
N PHE A 285 -12.06 25.42 -12.41
CA PHE A 285 -12.07 26.79 -11.88
C PHE A 285 -11.91 26.73 -10.36
N CYS A 286 -11.07 27.61 -9.81
CA CYS A 286 -10.86 27.73 -8.36
C CYS A 286 -12.05 28.43 -7.71
#